data_AF-A0A1H3NS26-F1
#
_entry.id   AF-A0A1H3NS26-F1
#
_cell.length_a   1.000
_cell.length_b   1.000
_cell.length_c   1.000
_cell.angle_alpha   90.00
_cell.angle_beta   90.00
_cell.angle_gamma   90.00
#
_symmetry.space_group_name_H-M   'P 1'
#
loop_
_entity.id
_entity.type
_entity.pdbx_description
1 polymer ?
#
loop_
_entity_poly.entity_id
_entity_poly.type
_entity_poly.pdbx_seq_one_letter_code
_entity_poly.pdbx_strand_id
1 'polypeptide(L)' 'IRQYLPKGIDLNQADQHYLNQVAMSLNTRPRKALDWLTPLEKFAQLVDYHKTFQTVAPHV' A
#
# COMPACT_ATOMS: atom_id res chain seq x y z
N ILE A 1 0.23 -10.31 6.37
CA ILE A 1 -1.24 -10.27 6.52
C ILE A 1 -1.73 -11.34 7.49
N ARG A 2 -1.44 -12.63 7.28
CA ARG A 2 -1.88 -13.69 8.24
C ARG A 2 -1.41 -13.54 9.69
N GLN A 3 -0.31 -12.79 9.91
CA GLN A 3 0.13 -12.37 11.24
C GLN A 3 -0.92 -11.53 12.00
N TYR A 4 -1.75 -10.79 11.26
CA TYR A 4 -2.71 -9.83 11.80
C TYR A 4 -4.17 -10.22 11.57
N LEU A 5 -4.42 -10.86 10.43
CA LEU A 5 -5.74 -11.29 9.98
C LEU A 5 -5.66 -12.79 9.67
N PRO A 6 -5.95 -13.65 10.65
CA PRO A 6 -6.13 -15.09 10.45
C PRO A 6 -7.02 -15.41 9.25
N LYS A 7 -6.81 -16.58 8.66
CA LYS A 7 -7.59 -17.02 7.50
C LYS A 7 -9.07 -17.13 7.89
N GLY A 8 -9.95 -16.55 7.07
CA GLY A 8 -11.40 -16.64 7.27
C GLY A 8 -12.01 -15.51 8.12
N ILE A 9 -11.23 -14.51 8.53
CA ILE A 9 -11.81 -13.29 9.12
C ILE A 9 -12.63 -12.54 8.05
N ASP A 10 -13.88 -12.25 8.40
CA ASP A 10 -14.72 -11.31 7.66
C ASP A 10 -14.23 -9.87 7.92
N LEU A 11 -13.76 -9.21 6.87
CA LEU A 11 -13.23 -7.85 6.95
C LEU A 11 -14.31 -6.82 7.24
N ASN A 12 -15.58 -7.10 6.92
CA ASN A 12 -16.67 -6.16 7.19
C ASN A 12 -16.98 -6.02 8.69
N GLN A 13 -16.57 -7.02 9.48
CA GLN A 13 -16.78 -7.04 10.93
C GLN A 13 -15.53 -6.63 11.71
N ALA A 14 -14.40 -6.44 11.03
CA ALA A 14 -13.16 -6.03 11.67
C ALA A 14 -13.21 -4.53 12.01
N ASP A 15 -12.72 -4.18 13.21
CA ASP A 15 -12.61 -2.77 13.62
C ASP A 15 -11.72 -1.99 12.66
N GLN A 16 -12.25 -0.89 12.12
CA GLN A 16 -11.56 -0.06 11.13
C GLN A 16 -10.26 0.53 11.70
N HIS A 17 -10.23 0.87 12.99
CA HIS A 17 -9.02 1.40 13.61
C HIS A 17 -7.91 0.34 13.66
N TYR A 18 -8.24 -0.90 14.04
CA TYR A 18 -7.30 -2.03 13.92
C TYR A 18 -6.83 -2.26 12.48
N LEU A 19 -7.73 -2.22 11.49
CA LEU A 19 -7.35 -2.36 10.07
C LEU A 19 -6.37 -1.28 9.62
N ASN A 20 -6.57 -0.04 10.07
CA ASN A 20 -5.66 1.07 9.77
C ASN A 20 -4.27 0.86 10.39
N GLN A 21 -4.19 0.35 11.62
CA GLN A 21 -2.91 0.02 12.25
C GLN A 21 -2.19 -1.09 11.51
N VAL A 22 -2.92 -2.14 11.10
CA VAL A 22 -2.37 -3.23 10.29
C VAL A 22 -1.86 -2.71 8.95
N ALA A 23 -2.65 -1.87 8.26
CA ALA A 23 -2.27 -1.24 6.99
C ALA A 23 -1.00 -0.39 7.15
N MET A 24 -0.94 0.48 8.16
CA MET A 24 0.22 1.29 8.47
C MET A 24 1.46 0.43 8.69
N SER A 25 1.34 -0.62 9.51
CA SER A 25 2.45 -1.54 9.77
C SER A 25 2.91 -2.26 8.50
N LEU A 26 2.00 -2.66 7.60
CA LEU A 26 2.38 -3.34 6.37
C LEU A 26 3.00 -2.39 5.35
N ASN A 27 2.49 -1.17 5.24
CA ASN A 27 2.87 -0.19 4.24
C ASN A 27 4.19 0.52 4.55
N THR A 28 4.60 0.56 5.82
CA THR A 28 5.87 1.17 6.27
C THR A 28 7.01 0.15 6.43
N ARG A 29 6.78 -1.12 6.11
CA ARG A 29 7.81 -2.17 6.20
C ARG A 29 8.68 -2.21 4.94
N PRO A 30 10.01 -2.11 5.07
CA PRO A 30 10.95 -2.41 3.98
C PRO A 30 10.70 -3.81 3.39
N ARG A 31 10.65 -3.91 2.06
CA ARG A 31 10.49 -5.18 1.35
C ARG A 31 11.68 -5.42 0.44
N LYS A 32 12.37 -6.54 0.61
CA LYS A 32 13.48 -6.95 -0.28
C LYS A 32 13.07 -6.98 -1.76
N ALA A 33 11.83 -7.38 -2.06
CA ALA A 33 11.30 -7.40 -3.43
C ALA A 33 11.08 -6.00 -4.04
N LEU A 34 11.10 -4.94 -3.23
CA LEU A 34 11.02 -3.54 -3.64
C LEU A 34 12.35 -2.82 -3.43
N ASP A 35 13.47 -3.54 -3.55
CA ASP A 35 14.82 -3.00 -3.28
C ASP A 35 14.94 -2.38 -1.88
N TRP A 36 14.27 -2.99 -0.91
CA TRP A 36 14.16 -2.52 0.48
C TRP A 36 13.37 -1.23 0.68
N LEU A 37 12.73 -0.68 -0.34
CA LEU A 37 11.72 0.35 -0.16
C LEU A 37 10.48 -0.21 0.55
N THR A 38 9.76 0.69 1.20
CA THR A 38 8.44 0.41 1.74
C THR A 38 7.39 0.42 0.61
N PRO A 39 6.31 -0.36 0.74
CA PRO A 39 5.19 -0.29 -0.19
C PRO A 39 4.64 1.14 -0.35
N LEU A 40 4.61 1.92 0.74
CA LEU A 40 4.17 3.31 0.71
C LEU A 40 5.05 4.17 -0.20
N GLU A 41 6.37 4.09 -0.06
CA GLU A 41 7.31 4.85 -0.90
C GLU A 41 7.21 4.44 -2.36
N LYS A 42 7.16 3.13 -2.65
CA LYS A 42 7.07 2.66 -4.04
C LYS A 42 5.76 3.08 -4.69
N PHE A 43 4.66 3.04 -3.94
CA PHE A 43 3.36 3.52 -4.42
C PHE A 43 3.39 5.02 -4.70
N ALA A 44 3.97 5.83 -3.81
CA ALA A 44 4.12 7.27 -4.03
C ALA A 44 4.89 7.57 -5.35
N GLN A 45 6.00 6.87 -5.59
CA GLN A 45 6.76 7.00 -6.84
C GLN A 45 5.91 6.67 -8.08
N LEU A 46 5.09 5.62 -8.03
CA LEU A 46 4.21 5.23 -9.15
C LEU A 46 3.11 6.26 -9.40
N VAL A 47 2.53 6.82 -8.34
CA VAL A 47 1.51 7.87 -8.44
C VAL A 47 2.11 9.16 -9.00
N ASP A 48 3.29 9.55 -8.55
CA ASP A 48 3.97 10.74 -9.04
C ASP A 48 4.40 10.58 -10.50
N TYR A 49 4.93 9.41 -10.87
CA TYR A 49 5.13 9.03 -12.26
C TYR A 49 3.82 9.18 -13.04
N HIS A 50 2.73 8.52 -12.65
CA HIS A 50 1.46 8.63 -13.37
C HIS A 50 0.94 10.08 -13.54
N LYS A 51 1.03 10.92 -12.50
CA LYS A 51 0.67 12.35 -12.57
C LYS A 51 1.52 13.13 -13.57
N THR A 52 2.84 12.92 -13.54
CA THR A 52 3.75 13.58 -14.48
C THR A 52 3.45 13.17 -15.91
N PHE A 53 3.17 11.89 -16.15
CA PHE A 53 2.79 11.36 -17.46
C PHE A 53 1.51 12.01 -18.02
N GLN A 54 0.47 12.11 -17.20
CA GLN A 54 -0.78 12.78 -17.61
C GLN A 54 -0.58 14.28 -17.92
N THR A 55 0.37 14.93 -17.25
CA THR A 55 0.65 16.36 -17.47
C THR A 55 1.43 16.60 -18.76
N VAL A 56 2.36 15.72 -19.12
CA VAL A 56 3.20 15.88 -20.32
C VAL A 56 2.55 15.32 -21.60
N ALA A 57 1.60 14.40 -21.47
CA ALA A 57 0.86 13.81 -22.60
C ALA A 57 -0.59 13.52 -22.19
N PRO A 58 -1.49 14.53 -22.18
CA PRO A 58 -2.85 14.39 -21.68
C PRO A 58 -3.77 13.54 -22.58
N HIS A 59 -3.33 13.18 -23.79
CA HIS A 59 -4.17 12.56 -24.84
C HIS A 59 -3.53 11.36 -25.55
N VAL A 60 -2.68 10.60 -24.85
CA VAL A 60 -2.35 9.22 -25.25
C VAL A 60 -3.07 8.25 -24.34
#